data_AF-A0AAD9LMR8-F1
#
_entry.id   AF-A0AAD9LMR8-F1
#
_cell.length_a   1.000
_cell.length_b   1.000
_cell.length_c   1.000
_cell.angle_alpha   90.00
_cell.angle_beta   90.00
_cell.angle_gamma   90.00
#
_symmetry.space_group_name_H-M   'P 1'
#
loop_
_entity.id
_entity.type
_entity.pdbx_description
1 polymer ?
#
loop_
_entity_poly.entity_id
_entity_poly.type
_entity_poly.pdbx_seq_one_letter_code
_entity_poly.pdbx_strand_id
1 'polypeptide(L)'
;MPEIHVVERIRQRVLLEMFDLEPVATPEPSRADWPQWTEQDKETVKLRVLSLNAWGLPVAPRCTERAAEIASAISEGYELVVLQEIWHIRERNLVISKAQQSGFHYYHYFNSAVGFPFPMGADSFGTGLLVLSKFPISSALYHSFSLSGRPYALHESDFIANKGVGLLRVETPAGQIDVYVTHLLANYNTGGKPGPGDFYQWHRTGQSYELTRFILATNRNKLTIVCGDFNSSPDCLELIVPKQLLCLRDTYTDTNDEDGLTFASPDNKYSHGEHPMRMDYVMYKVDKQPKGASDWQLVQSSIFKGFFTDSRGEKTPLSDHFGVQAEFIFSEPRPPLCEQQEGYDVVSTDELASPNATKAAESACPHSDENGLEQTQEEKAAADAACLQEVQNLLVFGRNEAFAARHVRLRRAAAFFVAALAVFVTHMMSIVVSNWSWVAVLLFAMISVTEYVLTFFFLTFECSTFTELINQVQLHIHLHAHRTKAMIQAKADL
;
A
#
# COMPACT_ATOMS: atom_id res chain seq x y z
N MET A 1 21.55 24.86 3.15
CA MET A 1 20.32 25.43 3.76
C MET A 1 19.19 24.43 4.10
N PRO A 2 19.13 23.16 3.62
CA PRO A 2 18.02 22.26 4.00
C PRO A 2 18.16 21.59 5.39
N GLU A 3 19.37 21.27 5.85
CA GLU A 3 19.58 20.53 7.12
C GLU A 3 19.15 21.30 8.37
N ILE A 4 19.41 22.61 8.44
CA ILE A 4 19.01 23.47 9.56
C ILE A 4 17.48 23.45 9.74
N HIS A 5 16.73 23.39 8.63
CA HIS A 5 15.28 23.33 8.67
C HIS A 5 14.75 21.96 9.15
N VAL A 6 15.47 20.86 8.88
CA VAL A 6 15.09 19.51 9.34
C VAL A 6 15.26 19.41 10.85
N VAL A 7 16.41 19.83 11.37
CA VAL A 7 16.70 19.80 12.82
C VAL A 7 15.71 20.66 13.59
N GLU A 8 15.37 21.84 13.08
CA GLU A 8 14.40 22.71 13.74
C GLU A 8 12.99 22.10 13.72
N ARG A 9 12.57 21.44 12.63
CA ARG A 9 11.29 20.70 12.60
C ARG A 9 11.26 19.55 13.59
N ILE A 10 12.34 18.78 13.70
CA ILE A 10 12.47 17.71 14.70
C ILE A 10 12.33 18.29 16.10
N ARG A 11 13.07 19.36 16.40
CA ARG A 11 13.02 20.03 17.70
C ARG A 11 11.61 20.53 18.02
N GLN A 12 10.96 21.22 17.07
CA GLN A 12 9.60 21.71 17.23
C GLN A 12 8.62 20.56 17.50
N ARG A 13 8.71 19.47 16.71
CA ARG A 13 7.84 18.31 16.91
C ARG A 13 8.05 17.67 18.28
N VAL A 14 9.30 17.44 18.68
CA VAL A 14 9.62 16.87 19.99
C VAL A 14 9.07 17.76 21.12
N LEU A 15 9.22 19.08 21.02
CA LEU A 15 8.68 20.01 22.02
C LEU A 15 7.15 20.01 22.07
N LEU A 16 6.50 20.07 20.90
CA LEU A 16 5.04 20.04 20.76
C LEU A 16 4.45 18.78 21.42
N GLU A 17 5.08 17.63 21.19
CA GLU A 17 4.61 16.33 21.65
C GLU A 17 4.98 16.05 23.11
N MET A 18 6.20 16.39 23.53
CA MET A 18 6.68 16.15 24.90
C MET A 18 5.98 17.04 25.94
N PHE A 19 5.55 18.24 25.53
CA PHE A 19 4.89 19.20 26.41
C PHE A 19 3.40 19.43 26.08
N ASP A 20 2.86 18.71 25.10
CA ASP A 20 1.47 18.84 24.62
C ASP A 20 1.05 20.31 24.39
N LEU A 21 1.84 21.06 23.62
CA LEU A 21 1.72 22.52 23.53
C LEU A 21 0.47 23.00 22.76
N GLU A 22 -0.23 22.12 22.03
CA GLU A 22 -1.42 22.46 21.22
C GLU A 22 -2.44 21.30 21.14
N PRO A 23 -3.01 20.85 22.25
CA PRO A 23 -3.76 19.59 22.31
C PRO A 23 -4.89 19.52 21.28
N VAL A 24 -4.96 18.42 20.53
CA VAL A 24 -6.06 18.14 19.61
C VAL A 24 -6.99 17.12 20.25
N ALA A 25 -8.24 17.52 20.46
CA ALA A 25 -9.25 16.66 21.07
C ALA A 25 -9.40 15.34 20.30
N THR A 26 -9.52 14.24 21.03
CA THR A 26 -9.89 12.97 20.42
C THR A 26 -11.31 13.07 19.89
N PRO A 27 -11.54 12.81 18.59
CA PRO A 27 -12.89 12.82 18.03
C PRO A 27 -13.74 11.77 18.74
N GLU A 28 -15.00 12.09 18.98
CA GLU A 28 -15.94 11.11 19.50
C GLU A 28 -16.02 9.92 18.52
N PRO A 29 -16.07 8.68 19.04
CA PRO A 29 -16.31 7.50 18.21
C PRO A 29 -17.58 7.69 17.37
N SER A 30 -17.62 7.05 16.20
CA SER A 30 -18.82 7.04 15.35
C SER A 30 -20.05 6.61 16.15
N ARG A 31 -20.95 7.56 16.42
CA ARG A 31 -22.27 7.32 17.04
C ARG A 31 -23.43 7.63 16.09
N ALA A 32 -23.15 7.79 14.79
CA ALA A 32 -24.21 8.05 13.82
C ALA A 32 -25.16 6.86 13.73
N ASP A 33 -26.46 7.16 13.82
CA ASP A 33 -27.52 6.19 13.61
C ASP A 33 -27.38 5.58 12.22
N TRP A 34 -27.65 4.29 12.09
CA TRP A 34 -27.60 3.63 10.81
C TRP A 34 -28.73 4.14 9.92
N PRO A 35 -28.44 4.60 8.70
CA PRO A 35 -29.45 5.11 7.79
C PRO A 35 -30.46 4.02 7.45
N GLN A 36 -31.73 4.42 7.29
CA GLN A 36 -32.78 3.58 6.72
C GLN A 36 -32.93 3.97 5.25
N TRP A 37 -32.56 3.07 4.34
CA TRP A 37 -32.66 3.32 2.91
C TRP A 37 -34.02 2.89 2.38
N THR A 38 -34.62 3.75 1.58
CA THR A 38 -35.84 3.49 0.81
C THR A 38 -35.54 2.63 -0.43
N GLU A 39 -36.55 2.12 -1.13
CA GLU A 39 -36.33 1.43 -2.41
C GLU A 39 -35.71 2.35 -3.46
N GLN A 40 -36.05 3.64 -3.45
CA GLN A 40 -35.48 4.63 -4.36
C GLN A 40 -33.96 4.83 -4.13
N ASP A 41 -33.51 4.77 -2.87
CA ASP A 41 -32.08 4.85 -2.55
C ASP A 41 -31.27 3.66 -3.10
N LYS A 42 -31.95 2.54 -3.42
CA LYS A 42 -31.33 1.31 -3.96
C LYS A 42 -31.27 1.30 -5.49
N GLU A 43 -32.07 2.13 -6.17
CA GLU A 43 -32.15 2.16 -7.64
C GLU A 43 -30.85 2.65 -8.28
N THR A 44 -30.20 3.65 -7.68
CA THR A 44 -28.92 4.17 -8.15
C THR A 44 -28.05 4.59 -6.98
N VAL A 45 -27.02 3.79 -6.69
CA VAL A 45 -26.05 4.08 -5.63
C VAL A 45 -24.77 4.56 -6.26
N LYS A 46 -24.23 5.67 -5.77
CA LYS A 46 -22.91 6.17 -6.15
C LYS A 46 -21.91 5.89 -5.05
N LEU A 47 -20.71 5.50 -5.45
CA LEU A 47 -19.58 5.29 -4.56
C LEU A 47 -18.34 5.90 -5.19
N ARG A 48 -17.98 7.10 -4.74
CA ARG A 48 -16.71 7.75 -5.09
C ARG A 48 -15.68 7.46 -4.01
N VAL A 49 -14.57 6.89 -4.45
CA VAL A 49 -13.49 6.40 -3.61
C VAL A 49 -12.22 7.20 -3.88
N LEU A 50 -11.52 7.59 -2.83
CA LEU A 50 -10.18 8.18 -2.91
C LEU A 50 -9.19 7.32 -2.12
N SER A 51 -8.05 6.98 -2.73
CA SER A 51 -6.85 6.50 -2.02
C SER A 51 -5.77 7.57 -2.09
N LEU A 52 -5.19 7.94 -0.94
CA LEU A 52 -4.15 8.96 -0.86
C LEU A 52 -3.14 8.67 0.25
N ASN A 53 -1.86 8.51 -0.10
CA ASN A 53 -0.78 8.61 0.87
C ASN A 53 -0.66 10.07 1.34
N ALA A 54 -0.88 10.32 2.62
CA ALA A 54 -0.93 11.66 3.21
C ALA A 54 0.45 12.20 3.66
N TRP A 55 1.49 11.37 3.60
CA TRP A 55 2.85 11.71 4.03
C TRP A 55 2.91 12.30 5.44
N GLY A 56 2.22 11.71 6.40
CA GLY A 56 2.10 12.23 7.76
C GLY A 56 3.34 12.00 8.62
N LEU A 57 4.53 11.87 8.02
CA LEU A 57 5.77 11.75 8.78
C LEU A 57 5.94 12.98 9.68
N PRO A 58 6.31 12.82 10.97
CA PRO A 58 6.33 13.92 11.95
C PRO A 58 7.27 15.06 11.56
N VAL A 59 8.31 14.73 10.81
CA VAL A 59 9.38 15.65 10.38
C VAL A 59 9.18 16.16 8.96
N ALA A 60 8.12 15.73 8.28
CA ALA A 60 7.75 16.23 6.96
C ALA A 60 7.40 17.73 7.03
N PRO A 61 7.74 18.52 6.01
CA PRO A 61 7.33 19.91 5.92
C PRO A 61 5.81 20.05 6.08
N ARG A 62 5.40 20.97 6.96
CA ARG A 62 4.01 21.41 7.13
C ARG A 62 3.02 20.27 7.38
N CYS A 63 3.43 19.23 8.10
CA CYS A 63 2.63 18.02 8.34
C CYS A 63 1.21 18.36 8.86
N THR A 64 1.09 19.17 9.91
CA THR A 64 -0.21 19.54 10.50
C THR A 64 -1.08 20.41 9.59
N GLU A 65 -0.49 21.39 8.89
CA GLU A 65 -1.20 22.24 7.91
C GLU A 65 -1.71 21.38 6.74
N ARG A 66 -0.86 20.51 6.19
CA ARG A 66 -1.25 19.56 5.13
C ARG A 66 -2.37 18.62 5.57
N ALA A 67 -2.32 18.08 6.79
CA ALA A 67 -3.40 17.25 7.32
C ALA A 67 -4.74 18.01 7.37
N ALA A 68 -4.70 19.28 7.78
CA ALA A 68 -5.88 20.14 7.80
C ALA A 68 -6.44 20.41 6.40
N GLU A 69 -5.56 20.62 5.42
CA GLU A 69 -5.91 20.89 4.03
C GLU A 69 -6.37 19.62 3.28
N ILE A 70 -5.80 18.45 3.59
CA ILE A 70 -6.29 17.15 3.11
C ILE A 70 -7.74 16.96 3.54
N ALA A 71 -8.05 17.19 4.82
CA ALA A 71 -9.41 17.05 5.32
C ALA A 71 -10.40 18.01 4.62
N SER A 72 -9.95 19.22 4.29
CA SER A 72 -10.73 20.19 3.51
C SER A 72 -10.88 19.78 2.05
N ALA A 73 -9.87 19.17 1.43
CA ALA A 73 -9.93 18.74 0.04
C ALA A 73 -10.82 17.52 -0.18
N ILE A 74 -11.01 16.68 0.85
CA ILE A 74 -11.84 15.48 0.79
C ILE A 74 -13.28 15.71 1.30
N SER A 75 -13.62 16.93 1.75
CA SER A 75 -14.91 17.23 2.37
C SER A 75 -16.09 16.97 1.43
N GLU A 76 -15.91 17.29 0.16
CA GLU A 76 -16.91 17.14 -0.88
C GLU A 76 -16.42 16.16 -1.94
N GLY A 77 -17.34 15.42 -2.55
CA GLY A 77 -17.02 14.60 -3.72
C GLY A 77 -16.70 13.13 -3.46
N TYR A 78 -16.64 12.66 -2.20
CA TYR A 78 -16.37 11.25 -1.89
C TYR A 78 -17.36 10.67 -0.89
N GLU A 79 -17.59 9.36 -1.03
CA GLU A 79 -18.34 8.53 -0.07
C GLU A 79 -17.39 7.68 0.79
N LEU A 80 -16.21 7.36 0.27
CA LEU A 80 -15.18 6.56 0.92
C LEU A 80 -13.80 7.17 0.65
N VAL A 81 -13.04 7.42 1.71
CA VAL A 81 -11.67 7.93 1.61
C VAL A 81 -10.74 7.03 2.41
N VAL A 82 -9.66 6.61 1.77
CA VAL A 82 -8.63 5.73 2.32
C VAL A 82 -7.31 6.49 2.34
N LEU A 83 -6.77 6.71 3.53
CA LEU A 83 -5.52 7.45 3.72
C LEU A 83 -4.44 6.53 4.26
N GLN A 84 -3.25 6.61 3.67
CA GLN A 84 -2.02 6.01 4.19
C GLN A 84 -1.17 7.07 4.88
N GLU A 85 -0.23 6.64 5.70
CA GLU A 85 0.72 7.50 6.43
C GLU A 85 0.11 8.52 7.41
N ILE A 86 -1.08 8.26 7.96
CA ILE A 86 -1.62 9.04 9.08
C ILE A 86 -1.01 8.54 10.40
N TRP A 87 0.27 8.84 10.63
CA TRP A 87 1.06 8.22 11.72
C TRP A 87 0.72 8.73 13.12
N HIS A 88 0.38 10.01 13.25
CA HIS A 88 0.28 10.69 14.54
C HIS A 88 -1.15 10.98 14.94
N ILE A 89 -1.44 10.81 16.24
CA ILE A 89 -2.76 11.08 16.82
C ILE A 89 -3.23 12.51 16.54
N ARG A 90 -2.34 13.50 16.57
CA ARG A 90 -2.66 14.91 16.32
C ARG A 90 -3.26 15.11 14.93
N GLU A 91 -2.51 14.75 13.90
CA GLU A 91 -2.96 14.85 12.51
C GLU A 91 -4.16 13.94 12.24
N ARG A 92 -4.19 12.73 12.80
CA ARG A 92 -5.33 11.81 12.72
C ARG A 92 -6.62 12.45 13.24
N ASN A 93 -6.58 12.98 14.46
CA ASN A 93 -7.74 13.58 15.10
C ASN A 93 -8.20 14.82 14.33
N LEU A 94 -7.26 15.65 13.88
CA LEU A 94 -7.57 16.83 13.05
C LEU A 94 -8.30 16.45 11.76
N VAL A 95 -7.81 15.43 11.05
CA VAL A 95 -8.42 14.93 9.81
C VAL A 95 -9.83 14.41 10.08
N ILE A 96 -9.99 13.56 11.09
CA ILE A 96 -11.30 12.98 11.44
C ILE A 96 -12.28 14.07 11.84
N SER A 97 -11.91 14.96 12.76
CA SER A 97 -12.80 16.02 13.25
C SER A 97 -13.27 16.96 12.15
N LYS A 98 -12.41 17.28 11.18
CA LYS A 98 -12.80 18.05 10.00
C LYS A 98 -13.68 17.23 9.05
N ALA A 99 -13.32 15.99 8.74
CA ALA A 99 -14.09 15.13 7.84
C ALA A 99 -15.51 14.84 8.37
N GLN A 100 -15.68 14.73 9.69
CA GLN A 100 -16.99 14.59 10.33
C GLN A 100 -17.94 15.76 10.04
N GLN A 101 -17.42 16.98 9.84
CA GLN A 101 -18.21 18.16 9.46
C GLN A 101 -18.77 18.04 8.03
N SER A 102 -18.24 17.11 7.24
CA SER A 102 -18.60 16.88 5.84
C SER A 102 -19.34 15.56 5.62
N GLY A 103 -19.85 14.95 6.69
CA GLY A 103 -20.67 13.74 6.64
C GLY A 103 -19.92 12.42 6.80
N PHE A 104 -18.59 12.43 6.97
CA PHE A 104 -17.82 11.21 7.27
C PHE A 104 -17.98 10.84 8.74
N HIS A 105 -19.16 10.36 9.10
CA HIS A 105 -19.48 10.01 10.48
C HIS A 105 -18.89 8.66 10.90
N TYR A 106 -18.58 7.79 9.94
CA TYR A 106 -18.00 6.47 10.19
C TYR A 106 -16.52 6.49 9.81
N TYR A 107 -15.66 6.03 10.70
CA TYR A 107 -14.23 5.92 10.41
C TYR A 107 -13.60 4.76 11.16
N HIS A 108 -12.45 4.31 10.67
CA HIS A 108 -11.62 3.34 11.37
C HIS A 108 -10.14 3.65 11.15
N TYR A 109 -9.39 3.64 12.24
CA TYR A 109 -7.93 3.73 12.21
C TYR A 109 -7.34 2.44 12.78
N PHE A 110 -6.44 1.82 12.01
CA PHE A 110 -5.81 0.57 12.41
C PHE A 110 -4.61 0.86 13.33
N ASN A 111 -4.73 0.56 14.63
CA ASN A 111 -3.74 0.94 15.65
C ASN A 111 -2.60 -0.09 15.84
N SER A 112 -2.70 -1.31 15.34
CA SER A 112 -1.76 -2.40 15.67
C SER A 112 -0.38 -2.20 15.03
N ALA A 113 0.47 -1.41 15.67
CA ALA A 113 1.86 -1.13 15.26
C ALA A 113 2.87 -1.53 16.35
N VAL A 114 4.15 -1.68 15.97
CA VAL A 114 5.25 -1.98 16.91
C VAL A 114 5.65 -0.72 17.68
N GLY A 115 5.69 0.41 16.98
CA GLY A 115 5.98 1.71 17.58
C GLY A 115 7.42 2.19 17.51
N PHE A 116 7.61 3.51 17.60
CA PHE A 116 8.94 4.11 17.71
C PHE A 116 9.54 3.88 19.09
N PRO A 117 10.84 3.51 19.20
CA PRO A 117 11.52 3.30 20.48
C PRO A 117 11.91 4.61 21.21
N PHE A 118 11.47 5.77 20.70
CA PHE A 118 11.72 7.08 21.29
C PHE A 118 10.38 7.82 21.48
N PRO A 119 10.23 8.60 22.57
CA PRO A 119 9.02 9.36 22.85
C PRO A 119 8.91 10.55 21.88
N MET A 120 8.46 10.29 20.65
CA MET A 120 8.06 11.31 19.66
C MET A 120 6.56 11.68 19.80
N GLY A 121 5.98 11.46 20.98
CA GLY A 121 4.57 11.66 21.30
C GLY A 121 3.97 10.47 22.04
N ALA A 122 2.92 10.74 22.81
CA ALA A 122 2.27 9.73 23.67
C ALA A 122 1.61 8.59 22.85
N ASP A 123 1.29 8.83 21.57
CA ASP A 123 0.52 7.91 20.72
C ASP A 123 1.01 7.86 19.26
N SER A 124 2.32 7.89 18.99
CA SER A 124 2.89 7.68 17.64
C SER A 124 2.85 6.21 17.19
N PHE A 125 1.83 5.48 17.64
CA PHE A 125 1.71 4.02 17.57
C PHE A 125 0.51 3.65 16.70
N GLY A 126 0.71 3.52 15.40
CA GLY A 126 -0.31 2.95 14.53
C GLY A 126 0.21 2.68 13.12
N THR A 127 -0.63 2.02 12.34
CA THR A 127 -0.27 1.51 11.01
C THR A 127 -0.23 2.61 9.94
N GLY A 128 -0.69 3.82 10.29
CA GLY A 128 -0.86 4.91 9.34
C GLY A 128 -2.10 4.78 8.46
N LEU A 129 -2.89 3.71 8.60
CA LEU A 129 -4.06 3.44 7.77
C LEU A 129 -5.33 4.01 8.42
N LEU A 130 -5.93 5.01 7.78
CA LEU A 130 -7.19 5.63 8.17
C LEU A 130 -8.22 5.48 7.05
N VAL A 131 -9.41 4.99 7.38
CA VAL A 131 -10.55 4.96 6.46
C VAL A 131 -11.66 5.85 7.00
N LEU A 132 -12.17 6.72 6.16
CA LEU A 132 -13.31 7.63 6.40
C LEU A 132 -14.44 7.22 5.46
N SER A 133 -15.65 7.09 6.00
CA SER A 133 -16.83 6.65 5.25
C SER A 133 -18.07 7.45 5.60
N LYS A 134 -18.85 7.81 4.59
CA LYS A 134 -20.22 8.32 4.76
C LYS A 134 -21.23 7.20 5.01
N PHE A 135 -20.84 5.98 4.68
CA PHE A 135 -21.61 4.76 4.87
C PHE A 135 -21.20 4.01 6.14
N PRO A 136 -22.12 3.34 6.85
CA PRO A 136 -21.80 2.60 8.06
C PRO A 136 -20.71 1.55 7.86
N ILE A 137 -19.78 1.46 8.81
CA ILE A 137 -18.77 0.40 8.87
C ILE A 137 -19.25 -0.65 9.88
N SER A 138 -19.61 -1.84 9.39
CA SER A 138 -20.18 -2.91 10.23
C SER A 138 -19.14 -3.86 10.81
N SER A 139 -17.95 -3.91 10.23
CA SER A 139 -16.85 -4.74 10.72
C SER A 139 -15.49 -4.20 10.28
N ALA A 140 -14.46 -4.44 11.09
CA ALA A 140 -13.08 -4.18 10.74
C ALA A 140 -12.19 -5.34 11.21
N LEU A 141 -11.18 -5.69 10.41
CA LEU A 141 -10.18 -6.71 10.73
C LEU A 141 -8.82 -6.26 10.20
N TYR A 142 -7.74 -6.49 10.96
CA TYR A 142 -6.38 -6.19 10.53
C TYR A 142 -5.54 -7.46 10.43
N HIS A 143 -4.71 -7.54 9.41
CA HIS A 143 -3.70 -8.57 9.25
C HIS A 143 -2.33 -7.92 8.99
N SER A 144 -1.40 -8.12 9.93
CA SER A 144 -0.02 -7.67 9.78
C SER A 144 0.73 -8.61 8.84
N PHE A 145 1.50 -8.06 7.91
CA PHE A 145 2.33 -8.87 7.03
C PHE A 145 3.54 -9.41 7.78
N SER A 146 3.93 -10.62 7.41
CA SER A 146 5.02 -11.32 8.09
C SER A 146 6.39 -10.72 7.77
N LEU A 147 6.53 -10.04 6.62
CA LEU A 147 7.76 -9.37 6.15
C LEU A 147 7.63 -7.84 6.18
N SER A 148 7.73 -7.21 7.34
CA SER A 148 7.58 -5.75 7.51
C SER A 148 8.90 -4.95 7.48
N GLY A 149 9.91 -5.40 6.74
CA GLY A 149 11.20 -4.70 6.64
C GLY A 149 12.15 -4.94 7.82
N ARG A 150 13.16 -4.07 7.98
CA ARG A 150 14.28 -4.28 8.92
C ARG A 150 14.09 -3.53 10.24
N PRO A 151 14.00 -4.22 11.39
CA PRO A 151 13.83 -3.57 12.71
C PRO A 151 14.93 -2.58 13.11
N TYR A 152 16.15 -2.77 12.58
CA TYR A 152 17.28 -1.89 12.85
C TYR A 152 17.32 -0.66 11.91
N ALA A 153 16.50 -0.64 10.85
CA ALA A 153 16.39 0.48 9.94
C ALA A 153 15.29 1.45 10.41
N LEU A 154 15.45 1.98 11.63
CA LEU A 154 14.45 2.87 12.25
C LEU A 154 14.11 4.12 11.40
N HIS A 155 15.04 4.53 10.54
CA HIS A 155 14.86 5.67 9.62
C HIS A 155 13.90 5.37 8.47
N GLU A 156 13.74 4.09 8.08
CA GLU A 156 12.78 3.65 7.06
C GLU A 156 11.36 3.60 7.64
N SER A 157 11.22 3.47 8.96
CA SER A 157 9.93 3.51 9.68
C SER A 157 8.92 2.39 9.31
N ASP A 158 9.22 1.53 8.34
CA ASP A 158 8.26 0.51 7.92
C ASP A 158 8.06 -0.63 8.95
N PHE A 159 9.13 -1.08 9.60
CA PHE A 159 9.04 -2.16 10.60
C PHE A 159 8.20 -1.74 11.80
N ILE A 160 8.41 -0.51 12.26
CA ILE A 160 7.70 0.04 13.40
C ILE A 160 6.23 0.32 13.10
N ALA A 161 5.90 0.61 11.82
CA ALA A 161 4.53 0.77 11.34
C ALA A 161 3.73 -0.54 11.32
N ASN A 162 4.41 -1.69 11.35
CA ASN A 162 3.79 -3.02 11.25
C ASN A 162 2.86 -3.13 10.04
N LYS A 163 3.44 -2.97 8.83
CA LYS A 163 2.73 -2.98 7.54
C LYS A 163 1.76 -4.18 7.44
N GLY A 164 0.65 -3.96 6.76
CA GLY A 164 -0.42 -4.95 6.71
C GLY A 164 -1.59 -4.53 5.84
N VAL A 165 -2.68 -5.27 5.97
CA VAL A 165 -3.96 -5.01 5.32
C VAL A 165 -5.08 -4.89 6.35
N GLY A 166 -5.85 -3.83 6.24
CA GLY A 166 -7.12 -3.66 6.93
C GLY A 166 -8.28 -4.03 6.02
N LEU A 167 -9.19 -4.89 6.50
CA LEU A 167 -10.50 -5.14 5.90
C LEU A 167 -11.55 -4.32 6.66
N LEU A 168 -12.43 -3.66 5.93
CA LEU A 168 -13.67 -3.07 6.43
C LEU A 168 -14.86 -3.62 5.64
N ARG A 169 -15.97 -3.84 6.33
CA ARG A 169 -17.28 -4.07 5.71
C ARG A 169 -18.09 -2.80 5.79
N VAL A 170 -18.45 -2.28 4.63
CA VAL A 170 -19.17 -1.01 4.51
C VAL A 170 -20.57 -1.29 4.00
N GLU A 171 -21.59 -0.79 4.71
CA GLU A 171 -22.99 -0.96 4.35
C GLU A 171 -23.41 0.13 3.37
N THR A 172 -23.76 -0.23 2.14
CA THR A 172 -24.30 0.71 1.16
C THR A 172 -25.79 0.42 0.92
N PRO A 173 -26.56 1.36 0.33
CA PRO A 173 -27.93 1.06 -0.08
C PRO A 173 -28.03 -0.16 -1.03
N ALA A 174 -26.99 -0.42 -1.83
CA ALA A 174 -26.92 -1.56 -2.76
C ALA A 174 -26.42 -2.86 -2.09
N GLY A 175 -26.26 -2.87 -0.77
CA GLY A 175 -25.73 -3.99 0.00
C GLY A 175 -24.32 -3.75 0.53
N GLN A 176 -23.85 -4.68 1.34
CA GLN A 176 -22.53 -4.62 1.95
C GLN A 176 -21.43 -4.81 0.90
N ILE A 177 -20.33 -4.09 1.05
CA ILE A 177 -19.12 -4.19 0.24
C ILE A 177 -17.90 -4.50 1.12
N ASP A 178 -16.88 -5.14 0.54
CA ASP A 178 -15.59 -5.35 1.21
C ASP A 178 -14.57 -4.30 0.73
N VAL A 179 -14.02 -3.54 1.67
CA VAL A 179 -12.98 -2.54 1.42
C VAL A 179 -11.70 -2.98 2.10
N TYR A 180 -10.64 -3.16 1.32
CA TYR A 180 -9.31 -3.47 1.80
C TYR A 180 -8.43 -2.23 1.67
N VAL A 181 -7.71 -1.89 2.72
CA VAL A 181 -6.69 -0.83 2.73
C VAL A 181 -5.33 -1.43 3.04
N THR A 182 -4.31 -1.06 2.27
CA THR A 182 -2.93 -1.45 2.54
C THR A 182 -1.95 -0.32 2.27
N HIS A 183 -0.75 -0.48 2.81
CA HIS A 183 0.44 0.27 2.43
C HIS A 183 1.58 -0.76 2.46
N LEU A 184 2.14 -1.11 1.30
CA LEU A 184 3.24 -2.06 1.23
C LEU A 184 4.54 -1.42 1.74
N LEU A 185 5.57 -2.24 1.91
CA LEU A 185 6.90 -1.79 2.30
C LEU A 185 7.42 -0.76 1.30
N ALA A 186 8.11 0.30 1.73
CA ALA A 186 8.61 1.28 0.78
C ALA A 186 9.70 0.72 -0.16
N ASN A 187 9.82 1.34 -1.34
CA ASN A 187 10.86 1.03 -2.32
C ASN A 187 12.14 1.78 -1.96
N TYR A 188 13.19 1.04 -1.60
CA TYR A 188 14.45 1.63 -1.18
C TYR A 188 15.63 1.04 -1.95
N ASN A 189 16.29 1.89 -2.73
CA ASN A 189 17.64 1.63 -3.21
C ASN A 189 18.69 2.04 -2.16
N THR A 190 19.97 1.81 -2.47
CA THR A 190 21.10 2.14 -1.57
C THR A 190 21.15 3.61 -1.11
N GLY A 191 20.54 4.53 -1.84
CA GLY A 191 20.41 5.94 -1.48
C GLY A 191 19.14 6.27 -0.66
N GLY A 192 18.34 5.27 -0.29
CA GLY A 192 17.08 5.44 0.43
C GLY A 192 15.97 6.05 -0.44
N LYS A 193 16.03 5.87 -1.76
CA LYS A 193 15.04 6.39 -2.71
C LYS A 193 14.43 5.25 -3.54
N PRO A 194 13.22 5.44 -4.07
CA PRO A 194 12.67 4.52 -5.07
C PRO A 194 13.54 4.48 -6.33
N GLY A 195 13.67 3.31 -6.94
CA GLY A 195 14.36 3.14 -8.23
C GLY A 195 15.19 1.86 -8.34
N PRO A 196 16.07 1.76 -9.35
CA PRO A 196 16.92 0.59 -9.55
C PRO A 196 17.77 0.25 -8.32
N GLY A 197 17.93 -1.04 -8.06
CA GLY A 197 18.68 -1.54 -6.89
C GLY A 197 17.87 -1.59 -5.60
N ASP A 198 16.54 -1.65 -5.71
CA ASP A 198 15.64 -1.88 -4.58
C ASP A 198 15.94 -3.20 -3.86
N PHE A 199 16.20 -3.13 -2.56
CA PHE A 199 16.51 -4.29 -1.73
C PHE A 199 15.32 -4.80 -0.90
N TYR A 200 14.11 -4.32 -1.20
CA TYR A 200 12.88 -4.75 -0.54
C TYR A 200 11.82 -5.35 -1.45
N GLN A 201 12.11 -5.49 -2.75
CA GLN A 201 11.18 -6.11 -3.69
C GLN A 201 10.67 -7.47 -3.19
N TRP A 202 11.56 -8.37 -2.77
CA TRP A 202 11.15 -9.70 -2.28
C TRP A 202 10.33 -9.65 -0.98
N HIS A 203 10.45 -8.59 -0.15
CA HIS A 203 9.53 -8.37 0.96
C HIS A 203 8.16 -7.94 0.44
N ARG A 204 8.10 -6.93 -0.44
CA ARG A 204 6.84 -6.48 -1.03
C ARG A 204 6.12 -7.58 -1.80
N THR A 205 6.84 -8.43 -2.54
CA THR A 205 6.29 -9.61 -3.20
C THR A 205 5.62 -10.55 -2.17
N GLY A 206 6.28 -10.81 -1.04
CA GLY A 206 5.71 -11.61 0.05
C GLY A 206 4.46 -10.96 0.66
N GLN A 207 4.49 -9.64 0.88
CA GLN A 207 3.34 -8.89 1.38
C GLN A 207 2.17 -8.91 0.39
N SER A 208 2.43 -8.76 -0.91
CA SER A 208 1.41 -8.84 -1.95
C SER A 208 0.79 -10.24 -2.05
N TYR A 209 1.60 -11.29 -1.91
CA TYR A 209 1.10 -12.65 -1.79
C TYR A 209 0.22 -12.82 -0.53
N GLU A 210 0.66 -12.38 0.64
CA GLU A 210 -0.14 -12.41 1.88
C GLU A 210 -1.44 -11.62 1.75
N LEU A 211 -1.41 -10.41 1.18
CA LEU A 211 -2.58 -9.58 0.86
C LEU A 211 -3.59 -10.38 0.02
N THR A 212 -3.09 -11.03 -1.04
CA THR A 212 -3.90 -11.83 -1.96
C THR A 212 -4.54 -13.02 -1.25
N ARG A 213 -3.79 -13.72 -0.40
CA ARG A 213 -4.32 -14.83 0.42
C ARG A 213 -5.35 -14.35 1.44
N PHE A 214 -5.11 -13.20 2.06
CA PHE A 214 -6.03 -12.60 3.02
C PHE A 214 -7.35 -12.21 2.37
N ILE A 215 -7.32 -11.54 1.22
CA ILE A 215 -8.53 -11.21 0.46
C ILE A 215 -9.27 -12.49 0.08
N LEU A 216 -8.59 -13.49 -0.50
CA LEU A 216 -9.21 -14.77 -0.87
C LEU A 216 -9.93 -15.44 0.30
N ALA A 217 -9.36 -15.38 1.51
CA ALA A 217 -9.90 -16.03 2.70
C ALA A 217 -11.03 -15.23 3.36
N THR A 218 -11.13 -13.92 3.11
CA THR A 218 -12.00 -13.02 3.88
C THR A 218 -13.09 -12.35 3.06
N ASN A 219 -12.94 -12.27 1.74
CA ASN A 219 -13.91 -11.67 0.84
C ASN A 219 -15.22 -12.45 0.83
N ARG A 220 -16.34 -11.73 0.95
CA ARG A 220 -17.69 -12.29 1.05
C ARG A 220 -18.73 -11.49 0.26
N ASN A 221 -18.38 -10.29 -0.19
CA ASN A 221 -19.30 -9.34 -0.79
C ASN A 221 -19.05 -9.14 -2.27
N LYS A 222 -20.11 -8.76 -3.00
CA LYS A 222 -20.13 -8.67 -4.46
C LYS A 222 -19.10 -7.69 -5.01
N LEU A 223 -18.99 -6.52 -4.36
CA LEU A 223 -17.99 -5.52 -4.68
C LEU A 223 -16.85 -5.63 -3.68
N THR A 224 -15.67 -5.89 -4.23
CA THR A 224 -14.39 -5.83 -3.52
C THR A 224 -13.64 -4.61 -4.01
N ILE A 225 -13.15 -3.78 -3.08
CA ILE A 225 -12.27 -2.64 -3.38
C ILE A 225 -10.98 -2.81 -2.59
N VAL A 226 -9.84 -2.62 -3.24
CA VAL A 226 -8.52 -2.66 -2.62
C VAL A 226 -7.82 -1.33 -2.91
N CYS A 227 -7.62 -0.53 -1.88
CA CYS A 227 -6.98 0.78 -1.94
C CYS A 227 -5.62 0.74 -1.25
N GLY A 228 -4.64 1.45 -1.78
CA GLY A 228 -3.36 1.54 -1.09
C GLY A 228 -2.23 2.12 -1.90
N ASP A 229 -1.17 2.42 -1.17
CA ASP A 229 0.17 2.66 -1.72
C ASP A 229 0.91 1.31 -1.76
N PHE A 230 1.14 0.79 -2.96
CA PHE A 230 1.84 -0.47 -3.18
C PHE A 230 3.36 -0.26 -3.29
N ASN A 231 3.84 0.98 -3.27
CA ASN A 231 5.25 1.33 -3.45
C ASN A 231 5.90 0.70 -4.69
N SER A 232 5.07 0.40 -5.70
CA SER A 232 5.46 -0.40 -6.86
C SER A 232 4.66 0.02 -8.10
N SER A 233 5.27 -0.12 -9.28
CA SER A 233 4.69 0.28 -10.56
C SER A 233 3.58 -0.67 -11.05
N PRO A 234 2.72 -0.27 -11.99
CA PRO A 234 1.52 -1.05 -12.35
C PRO A 234 1.79 -2.43 -12.96
N ASP A 235 2.99 -2.59 -13.53
CA ASP A 235 3.50 -3.75 -14.27
C ASP A 235 4.38 -4.68 -13.41
N CYS A 236 4.62 -4.34 -12.14
CA CYS A 236 5.42 -5.17 -11.25
C CYS A 236 4.66 -6.41 -10.76
N LEU A 237 5.41 -7.41 -10.27
CA LEU A 237 4.83 -8.63 -9.73
C LEU A 237 3.90 -8.36 -8.55
N GLU A 238 4.20 -7.36 -7.72
CA GLU A 238 3.38 -6.99 -6.57
C GLU A 238 1.94 -6.59 -6.96
N LEU A 239 1.73 -6.03 -8.15
CA LEU A 239 0.40 -5.73 -8.69
C LEU A 239 -0.14 -6.88 -9.55
N ILE A 240 0.72 -7.63 -10.23
CA ILE A 240 0.31 -8.80 -11.02
C ILE A 240 -0.31 -9.89 -10.13
N VAL A 241 0.26 -10.17 -8.96
CA VAL A 241 -0.22 -11.25 -8.07
C VAL A 241 -1.71 -11.13 -7.70
N PRO A 242 -2.19 -10.01 -7.13
CA PRO A 242 -3.61 -9.84 -6.84
C PRO A 242 -4.48 -9.80 -8.11
N LYS A 243 -4.00 -9.19 -9.20
CA LYS A 243 -4.72 -9.13 -10.48
C LYS A 243 -4.93 -10.52 -11.07
N GLN A 244 -3.86 -11.33 -11.13
CA GLN A 244 -3.87 -12.68 -11.70
C GLN A 244 -4.67 -13.64 -10.82
N LEU A 245 -4.35 -13.73 -9.53
CA LEU A 245 -4.89 -14.78 -8.66
C LEU A 245 -6.31 -14.50 -8.14
N LEU A 246 -6.74 -13.23 -8.11
CA LEU A 246 -8.10 -12.85 -7.66
C LEU A 246 -8.95 -12.25 -8.77
N CYS A 247 -8.39 -12.03 -9.96
CA CYS A 247 -9.05 -11.28 -11.03
C CYS A 247 -9.41 -9.84 -10.58
N LEU A 248 -8.59 -9.26 -9.70
CA LEU A 248 -8.70 -7.84 -9.39
C LEU A 248 -8.33 -7.02 -10.62
N ARG A 249 -9.09 -5.97 -10.87
CA ARG A 249 -8.87 -5.01 -11.94
C ARG A 249 -8.37 -3.69 -11.38
N ASP A 250 -7.66 -2.92 -12.19
CA ASP A 250 -7.13 -1.61 -11.82
C ASP A 250 -8.01 -0.51 -12.42
N THR A 251 -8.67 0.26 -11.55
CA THR A 251 -9.62 1.29 -12.03
C THR A 251 -8.98 2.31 -12.96
N TYR A 252 -7.70 2.65 -12.74
CA TYR A 252 -7.03 3.65 -13.55
C TYR A 252 -6.76 3.12 -14.96
N THR A 253 -6.12 1.96 -15.06
CA THR A 253 -5.81 1.30 -16.35
C THR A 253 -7.07 0.90 -17.12
N ASP A 254 -8.17 0.59 -16.43
CA ASP A 254 -9.45 0.28 -17.09
C ASP A 254 -10.12 1.50 -17.73
N THR A 255 -9.70 2.73 -17.43
CA THR A 255 -10.40 3.94 -17.90
C THR A 255 -9.48 4.99 -18.52
N ASN A 256 -8.17 4.74 -18.55
CA ASN A 256 -7.16 5.66 -19.06
C ASN A 256 -6.06 4.90 -19.80
N ASP A 257 -5.48 5.53 -20.82
CA ASP A 257 -4.42 4.94 -21.65
C ASP A 257 -3.00 5.25 -21.11
N GLU A 258 -2.85 6.30 -20.28
CA GLU A 258 -1.56 6.65 -19.68
C GLU A 258 -1.31 5.98 -18.31
N ASP A 259 -0.08 6.14 -17.79
CA ASP A 259 0.34 5.48 -16.54
C ASP A 259 -0.19 6.13 -15.26
N GLY A 260 -0.60 7.40 -15.30
CA GLY A 260 -1.16 8.11 -14.13
C GLY A 260 -0.18 8.30 -12.97
N LEU A 261 0.93 9.02 -13.17
CA LEU A 261 1.98 9.18 -12.15
C LEU A 261 1.43 9.74 -10.82
N THR A 262 1.71 9.04 -9.70
CA THR A 262 1.33 9.47 -8.35
C THR A 262 2.53 9.90 -7.50
N PHE A 263 3.73 9.45 -7.84
CA PHE A 263 4.96 9.79 -7.12
C PHE A 263 6.05 10.31 -8.05
N ALA A 264 6.91 11.18 -7.53
CA ALA A 264 8.05 11.80 -8.20
C ALA A 264 7.72 12.52 -9.53
N SER A 265 6.45 12.88 -9.75
CA SER A 265 6.02 13.60 -10.93
C SER A 265 6.57 15.05 -10.96
N PRO A 266 6.76 15.65 -12.15
CA PRO A 266 7.30 17.02 -12.30
C PRO A 266 6.56 18.12 -11.54
N ASP A 267 5.27 17.92 -11.29
CA ASP A 267 4.39 18.86 -10.63
C ASP A 267 4.30 18.67 -9.10
N ASN A 268 4.94 17.64 -8.54
CA ASN A 268 5.04 17.47 -7.09
C ASN A 268 6.43 17.91 -6.56
N LYS A 269 6.50 19.14 -6.01
CA LYS A 269 7.76 19.71 -5.51
C LYS A 269 8.39 18.98 -4.32
N TYR A 270 7.67 18.06 -3.66
CA TYR A 270 8.20 17.30 -2.53
C TYR A 270 8.94 16.03 -2.97
N SER A 271 8.41 15.32 -3.97
CA SER A 271 8.94 14.04 -4.43
C SER A 271 9.61 14.08 -5.80
N HIS A 272 9.45 15.15 -6.59
CA HIS A 272 9.97 15.24 -7.96
C HIS A 272 11.41 14.71 -8.07
N GLY A 273 11.60 13.72 -8.94
CA GLY A 273 12.86 13.00 -9.04
C GLY A 273 13.01 12.19 -10.32
N GLU A 274 14.04 11.35 -10.35
CA GLU A 274 14.50 10.63 -11.54
C GLU A 274 13.64 9.40 -11.91
N HIS A 275 12.79 8.94 -10.99
CA HIS A 275 12.01 7.71 -11.14
C HIS A 275 10.52 7.94 -10.85
N PRO A 276 9.82 8.77 -11.67
CA PRO A 276 8.39 8.93 -11.55
C PRO A 276 7.66 7.61 -11.81
N MET A 277 6.66 7.29 -10.99
CA MET A 277 5.80 6.12 -11.20
C MET A 277 4.44 6.29 -10.52
N ARG A 278 3.47 5.47 -10.92
CA ARG A 278 2.24 5.27 -10.15
C ARG A 278 2.51 4.23 -9.07
N MET A 279 2.35 4.62 -7.81
CA MET A 279 2.51 3.77 -6.63
C MET A 279 1.17 3.53 -5.91
N ASP A 280 0.19 4.39 -6.16
CA ASP A 280 -1.11 4.37 -5.49
C ASP A 280 -2.17 3.76 -6.41
N TYR A 281 -3.08 2.97 -5.83
CA TYR A 281 -4.07 2.21 -6.59
C TYR A 281 -5.43 2.20 -5.90
N VAL A 282 -6.48 2.19 -6.73
CA VAL A 282 -7.80 1.69 -6.39
C VAL A 282 -8.06 0.50 -7.32
N MET A 283 -7.98 -0.71 -6.79
CA MET A 283 -8.31 -1.95 -7.51
C MET A 283 -9.70 -2.43 -7.10
N TYR A 284 -10.35 -3.19 -7.96
CA TYR A 284 -11.70 -3.68 -7.70
C TYR A 284 -11.98 -5.04 -8.32
N LYS A 285 -13.00 -5.71 -7.79
CA LYS A 285 -13.61 -6.90 -8.40
C LYS A 285 -15.11 -6.85 -8.16
N VAL A 286 -15.87 -7.15 -9.20
CA VAL A 286 -17.32 -7.31 -9.15
C VAL A 286 -17.64 -8.77 -9.49
N ASP A 287 -18.28 -9.48 -8.55
CA ASP A 287 -18.69 -10.87 -8.77
C ASP A 287 -19.89 -10.96 -9.74
N LYS A 288 -19.75 -11.77 -10.79
CA LYS A 288 -20.76 -11.96 -11.85
C LYS A 288 -22.17 -12.15 -11.28
N GLN A 289 -23.10 -11.32 -11.74
CA GLN A 289 -24.52 -11.45 -11.46
C GLN A 289 -25.27 -12.19 -12.59
N PRO A 290 -26.47 -12.74 -12.32
CA PRO A 290 -27.37 -13.22 -13.37
C PRO A 290 -27.64 -12.12 -14.41
N LYS A 291 -27.78 -12.52 -15.68
CA LYS A 291 -28.01 -11.59 -16.79
C LYS A 291 -29.23 -10.71 -16.53
N GLY A 292 -29.05 -9.40 -16.59
CA GLY A 292 -30.10 -8.40 -16.39
C GLY A 292 -30.30 -7.93 -14.94
N ALA A 293 -29.54 -8.44 -13.97
CA ALA A 293 -29.55 -7.90 -12.60
C ALA A 293 -28.70 -6.62 -12.50
N SER A 294 -29.11 -5.69 -11.63
CA SER A 294 -28.30 -4.52 -11.28
C SER A 294 -26.98 -4.94 -10.64
N ASP A 295 -25.92 -4.21 -11.00
CA ASP A 295 -24.57 -4.48 -10.50
C ASP A 295 -23.74 -3.20 -10.42
N TRP A 296 -22.60 -3.28 -9.73
CA TRP A 296 -21.62 -2.22 -9.65
C TRP A 296 -20.83 -2.09 -10.95
N GLN A 297 -20.71 -0.86 -11.44
CA GLN A 297 -19.99 -0.53 -12.67
C GLN A 297 -18.99 0.58 -12.37
N LEU A 298 -17.75 0.41 -12.81
CA LEU A 298 -16.76 1.49 -12.83
C LEU A 298 -17.17 2.50 -13.91
N VAL A 299 -17.24 3.77 -13.53
CA VAL A 299 -17.59 4.88 -14.44
C VAL A 299 -16.34 5.57 -14.95
N GLN A 300 -15.44 5.92 -14.04
CA GLN A 300 -14.22 6.66 -14.34
C GLN A 300 -13.21 6.54 -13.20
N SER A 301 -11.93 6.72 -13.52
CA SER A 301 -10.83 6.86 -12.57
C SER A 301 -9.88 7.96 -13.03
N SER A 302 -9.23 8.65 -12.09
CA SER A 302 -8.26 9.70 -12.39
C SER A 302 -7.28 9.95 -11.24
N ILE A 303 -6.20 10.70 -11.51
CA ILE A 303 -5.24 11.12 -10.48
C ILE A 303 -5.77 12.34 -9.73
N PHE A 304 -5.93 12.20 -8.42
CA PHE A 304 -6.26 13.30 -7.52
C PHE A 304 -5.01 14.13 -7.21
N LYS A 305 -4.86 15.25 -7.91
CA LYS A 305 -3.77 16.22 -7.69
C LYS A 305 -4.19 17.34 -6.76
N GLY A 306 -4.12 17.08 -5.46
CA GLY A 306 -4.47 18.04 -4.43
C GLY A 306 -3.38 19.08 -4.15
N PHE A 307 -3.78 20.36 -4.09
CA PHE A 307 -2.91 21.48 -3.70
C PHE A 307 -3.61 22.42 -2.74
N PHE A 308 -2.82 23.12 -1.93
CA PHE A 308 -3.26 24.25 -1.11
C PHE A 308 -2.34 25.45 -1.33
N THR A 309 -2.80 26.63 -0.93
CA THR A 309 -1.96 27.85 -0.91
C THR A 309 -1.35 27.99 0.47
N ASP A 310 -0.03 27.93 0.57
CA ASP A 310 0.64 28.01 1.86
C ASP A 310 0.67 29.43 2.43
N SER A 311 1.13 29.58 3.67
CA SER A 311 1.31 30.87 4.34
C SER A 311 2.20 31.89 3.60
N ARG A 312 2.94 31.48 2.56
CA ARG A 312 3.77 32.35 1.71
C ARG A 312 3.08 32.68 0.38
N GLY A 313 1.85 32.20 0.17
CA GLY A 313 1.11 32.35 -1.08
C GLY A 313 1.53 31.36 -2.17
N GLU A 314 2.34 30.34 -1.86
CA GLU A 314 2.80 29.37 -2.86
C GLU A 314 1.82 28.19 -2.99
N LYS A 315 1.52 27.82 -4.23
CA LYS A 315 0.84 26.56 -4.54
C LYS A 315 1.71 25.39 -4.07
N THR A 316 1.14 24.54 -3.22
CA THR A 316 1.84 23.47 -2.54
C THR A 316 1.05 22.18 -2.61
N PRO A 317 1.66 21.04 -2.99
CA PRO A 317 0.99 19.74 -2.95
C PRO A 317 0.48 19.40 -1.54
N LEU A 318 -0.64 18.69 -1.44
CA LEU A 318 -1.16 18.17 -0.16
C LEU A 318 -0.26 17.08 0.44
N SER A 319 0.45 16.34 -0.41
CA SER A 319 1.35 15.26 -0.04
C SER A 319 2.50 15.15 -1.06
N ASP A 320 3.53 14.38 -0.75
CA ASP A 320 4.56 14.00 -1.74
C ASP A 320 4.06 12.90 -2.70
N HIS A 321 2.87 12.35 -2.45
CA HIS A 321 2.06 11.58 -3.39
C HIS A 321 0.87 12.38 -3.92
N PHE A 322 0.39 12.01 -5.10
CA PHE A 322 -0.97 12.28 -5.56
C PHE A 322 -1.85 11.06 -5.35
N GLY A 323 -3.15 11.27 -5.19
CA GLY A 323 -4.09 10.18 -4.94
C GLY A 323 -4.61 9.54 -6.22
N VAL A 324 -5.27 8.39 -6.09
CA VAL A 324 -6.11 7.80 -7.13
C VAL A 324 -7.56 7.85 -6.68
N GLN A 325 -8.43 8.36 -7.54
CA GLN A 325 -9.87 8.42 -7.29
C GLN A 325 -10.65 7.65 -8.35
N ALA A 326 -11.71 6.97 -7.94
CA ALA A 326 -12.58 6.21 -8.82
C ALA A 326 -14.06 6.42 -8.46
N GLU A 327 -14.93 6.41 -9.46
CA GLU A 327 -16.39 6.48 -9.30
C GLU A 327 -17.03 5.17 -9.75
N PHE A 328 -17.82 4.57 -8.85
CA PHE A 328 -18.67 3.43 -9.14
C PHE A 328 -20.14 3.81 -9.05
N ILE A 329 -20.96 3.20 -9.91
CA ILE A 329 -22.42 3.30 -9.84
C ILE A 329 -23.00 1.88 -9.77
N PHE A 330 -23.91 1.66 -8.83
CA PHE A 330 -24.80 0.51 -8.84
C PHE A 330 -26.07 0.89 -9.61
N SER A 331 -26.33 0.21 -10.73
CA SER A 331 -27.55 0.41 -11.52
C SER A 331 -27.86 -0.84 -12.34
N GLU A 332 -28.98 -0.83 -13.07
CA GLU A 332 -29.20 -1.76 -14.16
C GLU A 332 -28.00 -1.74 -15.15
N PRO A 333 -27.71 -2.85 -15.84
CA PRO A 333 -26.61 -2.94 -16.80
C PRO A 333 -26.70 -1.83 -17.86
N ARG A 334 -25.66 -1.00 -17.97
CA ARG A 334 -25.53 -0.04 -19.07
C ARG A 334 -24.79 -0.69 -20.23
N PRO A 335 -25.09 -0.32 -21.50
CA PRO A 335 -24.21 -0.66 -22.61
C PRO A 335 -22.82 -0.05 -22.36
N PRO A 336 -21.74 -0.78 -22.65
CA PRO A 336 -20.37 -0.37 -22.34
C PRO A 336 -20.02 1.00 -22.96
N LEU A 337 -19.11 1.73 -22.31
CA LEU A 337 -18.70 3.10 -22.67
C LEU A 337 -18.28 3.28 -24.14
N CYS A 338 -17.79 2.22 -24.81
CA CYS A 338 -17.42 2.25 -26.23
C CYS A 338 -18.62 2.34 -27.19
N GLU A 339 -19.79 1.81 -26.83
CA GLU A 339 -21.00 1.87 -27.69
C GLU A 339 -21.69 3.24 -27.64
N GLN A 340 -21.37 4.06 -26.64
CA GLN A 340 -21.94 5.41 -26.50
C GLN A 340 -21.25 6.45 -27.39
N GLN A 341 -20.14 6.12 -28.05
CA GLN A 341 -19.42 7.01 -28.95
C GLN A 341 -19.84 6.91 -30.43
N GLU A 342 -20.67 5.94 -30.83
CA GLU A 342 -21.13 5.79 -32.23
C GLU A 342 -22.33 6.68 -32.62
N GLY A 343 -22.67 7.68 -31.80
CA GLY A 343 -23.87 8.52 -31.97
C GLY A 343 -23.67 9.90 -32.58
N TYR A 344 -22.56 10.18 -33.27
CA TYR A 344 -22.39 11.45 -34.01
C TYR A 344 -22.33 11.18 -35.52
N ASP A 345 -23.39 11.62 -36.21
CA ASP A 345 -23.44 11.72 -37.67
C ASP A 345 -22.24 12.54 -38.18
N VAL A 346 -21.28 11.87 -38.79
CA VAL A 346 -20.18 12.50 -39.51
C VAL A 346 -20.75 13.12 -40.78
N VAL A 347 -21.01 14.42 -40.75
CA VAL A 347 -21.12 15.23 -41.95
C VAL A 347 -19.75 15.23 -42.64
N SER A 348 -19.70 14.54 -43.77
CA SER A 348 -18.57 14.54 -44.71
C SER A 348 -18.13 15.97 -45.04
N THR A 349 -16.84 16.26 -44.83
CA THR A 349 -16.12 17.25 -45.62
C THR A 349 -14.79 16.65 -46.05
N ASP A 350 -14.55 16.77 -47.34
CA ASP A 350 -13.46 16.17 -48.11
C ASP A 350 -12.07 16.77 -47.81
N GLU A 351 -11.07 15.90 -48.04
CA GLU A 351 -9.71 16.17 -48.52
C GLU A 351 -8.73 16.99 -47.64
N LEU A 352 -7.70 16.31 -47.12
CA LEU A 352 -6.32 16.51 -47.60
C LEU A 352 -5.43 15.32 -47.21
N ALA A 353 -4.90 14.64 -48.23
CA ALA A 353 -3.98 13.51 -48.08
C ALA A 353 -2.54 13.99 -47.78
N SER A 354 -1.85 13.29 -46.87
CA SER A 354 -0.38 13.21 -46.85
C SER A 354 0.06 11.84 -46.33
N PRO A 355 0.98 11.13 -47.02
CA PRO A 355 1.30 9.74 -46.72
C PRO A 355 2.57 9.62 -45.87
N ASN A 356 2.46 9.06 -44.65
CA ASN A 356 3.44 8.15 -44.04
C ASN A 356 3.08 7.86 -42.58
N ALA A 357 2.33 6.78 -42.35
CA ALA A 357 2.32 6.05 -41.09
C ALA A 357 1.88 4.60 -41.36
N THR A 358 2.84 3.72 -41.60
CA THR A 358 2.59 2.28 -41.66
C THR A 358 2.50 1.69 -40.25
N LYS A 359 1.41 0.93 -40.04
CA LYS A 359 1.05 0.06 -38.91
C LYS A 359 0.49 0.75 -37.66
N ALA A 360 -0.77 1.17 -37.77
CA ALA A 360 -1.67 1.17 -36.62
C ALA A 360 -1.86 -0.28 -36.15
N ALA A 361 -1.47 -0.55 -34.90
CA ALA A 361 -1.94 -1.71 -34.17
C ALA A 361 -3.42 -1.49 -33.88
N GLU A 362 -4.25 -2.46 -34.24
CA GLU A 362 -5.64 -2.53 -33.79
C GLU A 362 -5.62 -2.57 -32.25
N SER A 363 -5.89 -1.43 -31.61
CA SER A 363 -6.11 -1.38 -30.16
C SER A 363 -7.48 -1.98 -29.89
N ALA A 364 -7.50 -3.28 -29.59
CA ALA A 364 -8.66 -3.92 -28.98
C ALA A 364 -8.96 -3.23 -27.65
N CYS A 365 -10.12 -2.59 -27.56
CA CYS A 365 -10.65 -2.02 -26.32
C CYS A 365 -10.88 -3.17 -25.30
N PRO A 366 -10.41 -3.11 -24.04
CA PRO A 366 -10.51 -4.22 -23.08
C PRO A 366 -11.93 -4.50 -22.56
N HIS A 367 -12.93 -3.75 -23.03
CA HIS A 367 -14.29 -3.76 -22.48
C HIS A 367 -15.24 -4.76 -23.14
N SER A 368 -14.81 -5.46 -24.21
CA SER A 368 -15.60 -6.54 -24.78
C SER A 368 -15.28 -7.88 -24.10
N ASP A 369 -15.67 -8.04 -22.83
CA ASP A 369 -15.80 -9.38 -22.23
C ASP A 369 -16.95 -10.21 -22.88
N GLU A 370 -17.66 -9.65 -23.88
CA GLU A 370 -18.54 -10.42 -24.75
C GLU A 370 -17.87 -10.91 -26.06
N ASN A 371 -16.61 -10.53 -26.36
CA ASN A 371 -15.88 -11.05 -27.53
C ASN A 371 -14.35 -11.25 -27.35
N GLY A 372 -13.79 -10.99 -26.17
CA GLY A 372 -12.45 -11.45 -25.82
C GLY A 372 -12.50 -12.96 -25.61
N LEU A 373 -11.74 -13.72 -26.42
CA LEU A 373 -11.53 -15.16 -26.28
C LEU A 373 -11.58 -15.55 -24.80
N GLU A 374 -12.62 -16.27 -24.37
CA GLU A 374 -12.68 -16.82 -23.01
C GLU A 374 -11.35 -17.54 -22.78
N GLN A 375 -10.48 -16.92 -21.99
CA GLN A 375 -9.19 -17.51 -21.66
C GLN A 375 -9.53 -18.87 -21.07
N THR A 376 -9.09 -19.93 -21.74
CA THR A 376 -9.53 -21.26 -21.38
C THR A 376 -9.15 -21.49 -19.91
N GLN A 377 -9.94 -22.26 -19.17
CA GLN A 377 -9.62 -22.56 -17.77
C GLN A 377 -8.20 -23.12 -17.60
N GLU A 378 -7.65 -23.75 -18.65
CA GLU A 378 -6.28 -24.22 -18.74
C GLU A 378 -5.26 -23.09 -18.89
N GLU A 379 -5.49 -22.12 -19.78
CA GLU A 379 -4.63 -20.93 -19.93
C GLU A 379 -4.58 -20.10 -18.66
N LYS A 380 -5.73 -19.89 -18.00
CA LYS A 380 -5.77 -19.21 -16.71
C LYS A 380 -4.98 -19.97 -15.64
N ALA A 381 -5.16 -21.30 -15.56
CA ALA A 381 -4.43 -22.11 -14.59
C ALA A 381 -2.91 -22.10 -14.84
N ALA A 382 -2.49 -22.07 -16.10
CA ALA A 382 -1.08 -21.92 -16.47
C ALA A 382 -0.52 -20.54 -16.09
N ALA A 383 -1.28 -19.47 -16.31
CA ALA A 383 -0.90 -18.11 -15.91
C ALA A 383 -0.80 -17.97 -14.38
N ASP A 384 -1.75 -18.51 -13.62
CA ASP A 384 -1.71 -18.56 -12.16
C ASP A 384 -0.46 -19.30 -11.66
N ALA A 385 -0.13 -20.44 -12.27
CA ALA A 385 1.05 -21.22 -11.92
C ALA A 385 2.35 -20.48 -12.23
N ALA A 386 2.43 -19.80 -13.38
CA ALA A 386 3.59 -18.99 -13.76
C ALA A 386 3.81 -17.82 -12.79
N CYS A 387 2.73 -17.09 -12.45
CA CYS A 387 2.76 -16.03 -11.46
C CYS A 387 3.27 -16.53 -10.09
N LEU A 388 2.76 -17.68 -9.61
CA LEU A 388 3.21 -18.25 -8.34
C LEU A 388 4.67 -18.72 -8.38
N GLN A 389 5.14 -19.21 -9.54
CA GLN A 389 6.54 -19.59 -9.71
C GLN A 389 7.46 -18.37 -9.62
N GLU A 390 7.06 -17.23 -10.16
CA GLU A 390 7.81 -15.98 -10.06
C GLU A 390 7.87 -15.47 -8.62
N VAL A 391 6.72 -15.52 -7.90
CA VAL A 391 6.66 -15.22 -6.46
C VAL A 391 7.62 -16.11 -5.68
N GLN A 392 7.61 -17.41 -5.93
CA GLN A 392 8.53 -18.36 -5.29
C GLN A 392 10.00 -17.99 -5.55
N ASN A 393 10.35 -17.65 -6.79
CA ASN A 393 11.72 -17.32 -7.16
C ASN A 393 12.23 -16.10 -6.39
N LEU A 394 11.42 -15.03 -6.28
CA LEU A 394 11.79 -13.84 -5.51
C LEU A 394 11.87 -14.12 -4.00
N LEU A 395 10.96 -14.92 -3.44
CA LEU A 395 11.02 -15.29 -2.03
C LEU A 395 12.26 -16.15 -1.71
N VAL A 396 12.63 -17.07 -2.59
CA VAL A 396 13.88 -17.86 -2.45
C VAL A 396 15.10 -16.95 -2.52
N PHE A 397 15.10 -15.97 -3.42
CA PHE A 397 16.16 -14.96 -3.50
C PHE A 397 16.26 -14.17 -2.19
N GLY A 398 15.16 -13.60 -1.70
CA GLY A 398 15.11 -12.86 -0.43
C GLY A 398 15.56 -13.69 0.77
N ARG A 399 15.18 -14.97 0.82
CA ARG A 399 15.65 -15.92 1.84
C ARG A 399 17.18 -16.06 1.82
N ASN A 400 17.77 -16.19 0.64
CA ASN A 400 19.21 -16.36 0.50
C ASN A 400 19.97 -15.10 0.93
N GLU A 401 19.44 -13.92 0.60
CA GLU A 401 19.97 -12.64 1.07
C GLU A 401 19.90 -12.50 2.59
N ALA A 402 18.76 -12.85 3.20
CA ALA A 402 18.59 -12.86 4.65
C ALA A 402 19.57 -13.86 5.33
N PHE A 403 19.76 -15.05 4.74
CA PHE A 403 20.77 -16.01 5.21
C PHE A 403 22.19 -15.46 5.11
N ALA A 404 22.54 -14.81 4.01
CA ALA A 404 23.86 -14.20 3.82
C ALA A 404 24.12 -13.11 4.86
N ALA A 405 23.16 -12.18 5.04
CA ALA A 405 23.21 -11.14 6.06
C ALA A 405 23.37 -11.74 7.47
N ARG A 406 22.64 -12.83 7.77
CA ARG A 406 22.71 -13.55 9.04
C ARG A 406 24.12 -14.08 9.31
N HIS A 407 24.73 -14.73 8.32
CA HIS A 407 26.10 -15.25 8.45
C HIS A 407 27.13 -14.14 8.65
N VAL A 408 27.02 -13.04 7.90
CA VAL A 408 27.92 -11.90 8.03
C VAL A 408 27.83 -11.29 9.43
N ARG A 409 26.62 -11.07 9.95
CA ARG A 409 26.44 -10.48 11.28
C ARG A 409 26.88 -11.41 12.41
N LEU A 410 26.65 -12.73 12.31
CA LEU A 410 27.19 -13.68 13.30
C LEU A 410 28.71 -13.67 13.34
N ARG A 411 29.38 -13.61 12.18
CA ARG A 411 30.84 -13.50 12.12
C ARG A 411 31.32 -12.20 12.77
N ARG A 412 30.63 -11.08 12.53
CA ARG A 412 30.93 -9.80 13.19
C ARG A 412 30.72 -9.88 14.71
N ALA A 413 29.61 -10.45 15.18
CA ALA A 413 29.34 -10.66 16.60
C ALA A 413 30.48 -11.47 17.25
N ALA A 414 30.86 -12.62 16.67
CA ALA A 414 31.96 -13.43 17.16
C ALA A 414 33.31 -12.69 17.16
N ALA A 415 33.61 -11.94 16.09
CA ALA A 415 34.84 -11.16 16.00
C ALA A 415 34.93 -10.09 17.10
N PHE A 416 33.84 -9.34 17.34
CA PHE A 416 33.79 -8.33 18.41
C PHE A 416 33.83 -8.97 19.80
N PHE A 417 33.23 -10.14 19.99
CA PHE A 417 33.35 -10.90 21.24
C PHE A 417 34.80 -11.29 21.53
N VAL A 418 35.50 -11.86 20.53
CA VAL A 418 36.91 -12.25 20.65
C VAL A 418 37.79 -11.02 20.90
N ALA A 419 37.52 -9.90 20.22
CA ALA A 419 38.24 -8.64 20.45
C ALA A 419 38.03 -8.11 21.88
N ALA A 420 36.79 -8.13 22.39
CA ALA A 420 36.49 -7.74 23.77
C ALA A 420 37.24 -8.63 24.78
N LEU A 421 37.23 -9.95 24.57
CA LEU A 421 37.92 -10.91 25.42
C LEU A 421 39.44 -10.70 25.39
N ALA A 422 40.03 -10.45 24.20
CA ALA A 422 41.46 -10.20 24.06
C ALA A 422 41.91 -8.93 24.80
N VAL A 423 41.16 -7.82 24.67
CA VAL A 423 41.47 -6.58 25.41
C VAL A 423 41.28 -6.78 26.91
N PHE A 424 40.25 -7.52 27.34
CA PHE A 424 40.05 -7.86 28.74
C PHE A 424 41.20 -8.69 29.31
N VAL A 425 41.62 -9.76 28.64
CA VAL A 425 42.71 -10.63 29.09
C VAL A 425 44.04 -9.88 29.13
N THR A 426 44.37 -9.09 28.09
CA THR A 426 45.61 -8.29 28.08
C THR A 426 45.62 -7.23 29.19
N HIS A 427 44.46 -6.67 29.53
CA HIS A 427 44.33 -5.78 30.68
C HIS A 427 44.53 -6.53 32.01
N MET A 428 43.90 -7.69 32.20
CA MET A 428 44.05 -8.52 33.40
C MET A 428 45.48 -9.02 33.62
N MET A 429 46.19 -9.33 32.54
CA MET A 429 47.61 -9.71 32.58
C MET A 429 48.54 -8.50 32.77
N SER A 430 48.00 -7.29 32.97
CA SER A 430 48.76 -6.04 33.10
C SER A 430 49.68 -5.74 31.91
N ILE A 431 49.40 -6.31 30.74
CA ILE A 431 50.14 -6.07 29.49
C ILE A 431 49.73 -4.70 28.92
N VAL A 432 48.45 -4.34 29.02
CA VAL A 432 47.91 -3.03 28.64
C VAL A 432 47.16 -2.43 29.84
N VAL A 433 47.81 -1.50 30.54
CA VAL A 433 47.22 -0.85 31.74
C VAL A 433 46.82 0.58 31.37
N SER A 434 45.58 0.73 30.90
CA SER A 434 44.99 2.03 30.57
C SER A 434 43.49 2.00 30.86
N ASN A 435 42.92 3.07 31.42
CA ASN A 435 41.48 3.16 31.64
C ASN A 435 40.67 3.03 30.34
N TRP A 436 41.29 3.30 29.19
CA TRP A 436 40.69 3.13 27.86
C TRP A 436 40.48 1.66 27.47
N SER A 437 41.18 0.70 28.09
CA SER A 437 40.98 -0.73 27.81
C SER A 437 39.58 -1.17 28.22
N TRP A 438 39.09 -0.72 29.39
CA TRP A 438 37.72 -1.01 29.84
C TRP A 438 36.65 -0.39 28.93
N VAL A 439 36.89 0.83 28.45
CA VAL A 439 36.00 1.48 27.47
C VAL A 439 35.95 0.66 26.17
N ALA A 440 37.10 0.19 25.68
CA ALA A 440 37.17 -0.65 24.49
C ALA A 440 36.48 -2.01 24.69
N VAL A 441 36.68 -2.67 25.84
CA VAL A 441 35.98 -3.92 26.20
C VAL A 441 34.47 -3.70 26.18
N LEU A 442 33.98 -2.64 26.82
CA LEU A 442 32.56 -2.32 26.87
C LEU A 442 31.99 -2.05 25.48
N LEU A 443 32.68 -1.24 24.66
CA LEU A 443 32.27 -0.94 23.30
C LEU A 443 32.17 -2.20 22.43
N PHE A 444 33.20 -3.04 22.42
CA PHE A 444 33.21 -4.28 21.63
C PHE A 444 32.18 -5.29 22.14
N ALA A 445 32.01 -5.40 23.46
CA ALA A 445 30.96 -6.25 24.04
C ALA A 445 29.55 -5.76 23.63
N MET A 446 29.29 -4.46 23.66
CA MET A 446 28.02 -3.90 23.20
C MET A 446 27.76 -4.20 21.72
N ILE A 447 28.74 -3.94 20.84
CA ILE A 447 28.61 -4.24 19.40
C ILE A 447 28.36 -5.74 19.19
N SER A 448 29.11 -6.60 19.89
CA SER A 448 28.92 -8.05 19.82
C SER A 448 27.51 -8.47 20.21
N VAL A 449 27.00 -7.98 21.34
CA VAL A 449 25.66 -8.30 21.83
C VAL A 449 24.59 -7.78 20.88
N THR A 450 24.71 -6.54 20.40
CA THR A 450 23.77 -5.96 19.43
C THR A 450 23.74 -6.78 18.13
N GLU A 451 24.89 -7.11 17.55
CA GLU A 451 24.94 -7.94 16.33
C GLU A 451 24.35 -9.33 16.55
N TYR A 452 24.62 -9.93 17.71
CA TYR A 452 24.05 -11.23 18.08
C TYR A 452 22.53 -11.16 18.22
N VAL A 453 21.99 -10.19 18.96
CA VAL A 453 20.54 -10.00 19.17
C VAL A 453 19.85 -9.74 17.84
N LEU A 454 20.38 -8.84 17.01
CA LEU A 454 19.81 -8.52 15.70
C LEU A 454 19.75 -9.76 14.80
N THR A 455 20.82 -10.55 14.81
CA THR A 455 20.87 -11.79 14.05
C THR A 455 19.90 -12.83 14.60
N PHE A 456 19.98 -13.10 15.90
CA PHE A 456 19.28 -14.21 16.53
C PHE A 456 17.77 -14.03 16.46
N PHE A 457 17.26 -12.84 16.79
CA PHE A 457 15.83 -12.59 16.78
C PHE A 457 15.31 -12.19 15.41
N PHE A 458 15.90 -11.19 14.76
CA PHE A 458 15.27 -10.61 13.58
C PHE A 458 15.63 -11.31 12.28
N LEU A 459 16.93 -11.59 12.03
CA LEU A 459 17.31 -12.27 10.79
C LEU A 459 16.89 -13.75 10.79
N THR A 460 16.88 -14.42 11.96
CA THR A 460 16.32 -15.77 12.06
C THR A 460 14.81 -15.77 11.83
N PHE A 461 14.07 -14.80 12.38
CA PHE A 461 12.65 -14.63 12.12
C PHE A 461 12.40 -14.38 10.63
N GLU A 462 13.12 -13.46 10.01
CA GLU A 462 13.04 -13.16 8.58
C GLU A 462 13.30 -14.40 7.71
N CYS A 463 14.36 -15.17 7.99
CA CYS A 463 14.65 -16.43 7.29
C CYS A 463 13.52 -17.46 7.46
N SER A 464 12.96 -17.57 8.67
CA SER A 464 11.84 -18.45 8.98
C SER A 464 10.60 -18.03 8.21
N THR A 465 10.31 -16.72 8.17
CA THR A 465 9.16 -16.15 7.46
C THR A 465 9.25 -16.39 5.96
N PHE A 466 10.40 -16.13 5.33
CA PHE A 466 10.59 -16.48 3.92
C PHE A 466 10.35 -17.96 3.66
N THR A 467 10.87 -18.82 4.54
CA THR A 467 10.68 -20.27 4.42
C THR A 467 9.21 -20.66 4.48
N GLU A 468 8.45 -20.09 5.42
CA GLU A 468 7.01 -20.34 5.53
C GLU A 468 6.23 -19.83 4.31
N LEU A 469 6.51 -18.63 3.82
CA LEU A 469 5.87 -18.10 2.61
C LEU A 469 6.18 -18.97 1.39
N ILE A 470 7.43 -19.44 1.24
CA ILE A 470 7.81 -20.38 0.18
C ILE A 470 7.00 -21.68 0.29
N ASN A 471 6.85 -22.24 1.50
CA ASN A 471 6.06 -23.46 1.71
C ASN A 471 4.59 -23.26 1.30
N GLN A 472 4.00 -22.12 1.66
CA GLN A 472 2.62 -21.79 1.28
C GLN A 472 2.47 -21.63 -0.24
N VAL A 473 3.40 -20.93 -0.89
CA VAL A 473 3.40 -20.78 -2.36
C VAL A 473 3.56 -22.14 -3.05
N GLN A 474 4.47 -23.01 -2.56
CA GLN A 474 4.63 -24.38 -3.06
C GLN A 474 3.34 -25.19 -2.95
N LEU A 475 2.68 -25.11 -1.79
CA LEU A 475 1.38 -25.75 -1.59
C LEU A 475 0.35 -25.25 -2.61
N HIS A 476 0.33 -23.94 -2.88
CA HIS A 476 -0.59 -23.34 -3.84
C HIS A 476 -0.30 -23.80 -5.27
N ILE A 477 0.97 -23.82 -5.69
CA ILE A 477 1.41 -24.35 -7.00
C ILE A 477 0.97 -25.81 -7.17
N HIS A 478 1.21 -26.66 -6.16
CA HIS A 478 0.80 -28.06 -6.21
C HIS A 478 -0.72 -28.23 -6.33
N LEU A 479 -1.49 -27.42 -5.61
CA LEU A 479 -2.95 -27.44 -5.71
C LEU A 479 -3.44 -27.05 -7.11
N HIS A 480 -2.85 -26.01 -7.72
CA HIS A 480 -3.14 -25.62 -9.10
C HIS A 480 -2.81 -26.72 -10.09
N ALA A 481 -1.63 -27.33 -9.98
CA ALA A 481 -1.22 -28.44 -10.84
C ALA A 481 -2.16 -29.65 -10.71
N HIS A 482 -2.61 -29.98 -9.50
CA HIS A 482 -3.57 -31.06 -9.26
C HIS A 482 -4.94 -30.76 -9.90
N ARG A 483 -5.48 -29.55 -9.70
CA ARG A 483 -6.75 -29.13 -10.31
C ARG A 483 -6.69 -29.17 -11.84
N THR A 484 -5.60 -28.69 -12.42
CA THR A 484 -5.39 -28.69 -13.87
C THR A 484 -5.38 -30.12 -14.42
N LYS A 485 -4.65 -31.04 -13.78
CA LYS A 485 -4.64 -32.47 -14.17
C LYS A 485 -6.03 -33.11 -14.07
N ALA A 486 -6.76 -32.84 -12.98
CA ALA A 486 -8.12 -33.36 -12.81
C ALA A 486 -9.08 -32.87 -13.90
N MET A 487 -8.96 -31.61 -14.32
CA MET A 487 -9.74 -31.04 -15.43
C MET A 487 -9.41 -31.69 -16.78
N ILE A 488 -8.12 -31.89 -17.08
CA ILE A 488 -7.68 -32.57 -18.30
C ILE A 488 -8.21 -34.00 -18.35
N GLN A 489 -8.13 -34.73 -17.21
CA GLN A 489 -8.67 -36.09 -17.12
C GLN A 489 -10.18 -36.12 -17.33
N ALA A 490 -10.94 -35.22 -16.69
CA ALA A 490 -12.38 -35.15 -16.86
C ALA A 490 -12.81 -34.83 -18.31
N LYS A 491 -12.01 -34.06 -19.06
CA LYS A 491 -12.24 -33.83 -20.50
C LYS A 491 -11.91 -35.04 -21.36
N ALA A 492 -10.93 -35.85 -20.98
CA ALA A 492 -10.55 -37.06 -21.72
C ALA A 492 -11.55 -38.23 -21.51
N ASP A 493 -12.29 -38.20 -20.41
CA ASP A 493 -13.32 -39.20 -20.07
C ASP A 493 -14.72 -38.86 -20.63
N LEU A 494 -14.89 -37.65 -21.22
CA LEU A 494 -16.07 -37.18 -21.96
C LEU A 494 -15.91 -37.42 -23.46
#